data_AF-A0A6A3PIS6-F1
#
_entry.id   AF-A0A6A3PIS6-F1
#
_cell.length_a   1.000
_cell.length_b   1.000
_cell.length_c   1.000
_cell.angle_alpha   90.00
_cell.angle_beta   90.00
_cell.angle_gamma   90.00
#
_symmetry.space_group_name_H-M   'P 1'
#
loop_
_entity.id
_entity.type
_entity.pdbx_description
1 polymer ?
#
loop_
_entity_poly.entity_id
_entity_poly.type
_entity_poly.pdbx_seq_one_letter_code
_entity_poly.pdbx_strand_id
1 'polypeptide(L)' 'MGKNSGSTNYTMFDIDRLLHLVEQALSLGRDEWERLAVTYNAGRARGAPERDFESLRGKF' A
#
# COMPACT_ATOMS: atom_id res chain seq x y z
N MET A 1 0.39 -12.71 24.90
CA MET A 1 0.19 -13.55 23.70
C MET A 1 -0.89 -12.92 22.86
N GLY A 2 -0.60 -12.60 21.60
CA GLY A 2 -1.56 -12.02 20.68
C GLY A 2 -0.79 -11.45 19.49
N LYS A 3 -0.35 -12.34 18.61
CA LYS A 3 0.27 -11.97 17.34
C LYS A 3 -0.78 -11.14 16.61
N ASN A 4 -0.55 -9.83 16.43
CA ASN A 4 -1.37 -9.03 15.54
C ASN A 4 -1.34 -9.76 14.20
N SER A 5 -2.47 -10.35 13.79
CA SER A 5 -2.66 -10.95 12.48
C SER A 5 -2.70 -9.84 11.42
N GLY A 6 -1.58 -9.11 11.31
CA GLY A 6 -1.33 -8.06 10.35
C GLY A 6 -0.93 -8.68 9.04
N SER A 7 -1.92 -9.18 8.30
CA SER A 7 -1.93 -9.25 6.85
C SER A 7 -3.27 -9.86 6.43
N THR A 8 -4.34 -9.09 6.48
CA THR A 8 -5.48 -9.37 5.60
C THR A 8 -4.91 -9.33 4.18
N ASN A 9 -5.04 -10.41 3.42
CA ASN A 9 -4.51 -10.47 2.06
C ASN A 9 -5.07 -9.30 1.23
N TYR A 10 -4.25 -8.75 0.33
CA TYR A 10 -4.70 -7.74 -0.63
C TYR A 10 -5.86 -8.31 -1.45
N THR A 11 -6.99 -7.60 -1.51
CA THR A 11 -8.05 -7.92 -2.46
C THR A 11 -7.62 -7.57 -3.88
N MET A 12 -8.31 -8.08 -4.90
CA MET A 12 -8.00 -7.72 -6.29
C MET A 12 -8.14 -6.22 -6.54
N PHE A 13 -9.14 -5.59 -5.90
CA PHE A 13 -9.32 -4.14 -5.92
C PHE A 13 -8.13 -3.40 -5.29
N ASP A 14 -7.58 -3.91 -4.20
CA ASP A 14 -6.38 -3.32 -3.60
C ASP A 14 -5.17 -3.44 -4.52
N ILE A 15 -5.04 -4.56 -5.25
CA ILE A 15 -3.95 -4.80 -6.20
C ILE A 15 -4.06 -3.85 -7.41
N ASP A 16 -5.23 -3.76 -8.04
CA ASP A 16 -5.45 -2.88 -9.20
C ASP A 16 -5.18 -1.41 -8.85
N ARG A 17 -5.64 -0.99 -7.67
CA ARG A 17 -5.36 0.35 -7.17
C ARG A 17 -3.88 0.58 -6.91
N LEU A 18 -3.20 -0.40 -6.31
CA LEU A 18 -1.79 -0.28 -6.01
C LEU A 18 -0.95 -0.22 -7.30
N LEU A 19 -1.31 -0.98 -8.33
CA LEU A 19 -0.71 -0.89 -9.67
C LEU A 19 -0.86 0.52 -10.25
N HIS A 20 -2.07 1.09 -10.23
CA HIS A 20 -2.31 2.43 -10.75
C HIS A 20 -1.48 3.50 -10.03
N LEU A 21 -1.37 3.39 -8.70
CA LEU A 21 -0.56 4.32 -7.91
C LEU A 21 0.93 4.16 -8.18
N VAL A 22 1.40 2.91 -8.35
CA VAL A 22 2.80 2.61 -8.68
C VAL A 22 3.16 3.18 -10.05
N GLU A 23 2.31 3.01 -11.07
CA GLU A 23 2.51 3.61 -12.40
C GLU A 23 2.59 5.15 -12.37
N GLN A 24 1.82 5.80 -11.49
CA GLN A 24 1.84 7.25 -11.32
C GLN A 24 3.04 7.74 -10.50
N ALA A 25 3.46 6.96 -9.50
CA ALA A 25 4.47 7.39 -8.55
C ALA A 25 5.90 7.18 -9.05
N LEU A 26 6.21 6.10 -9.78
CA LEU A 26 7.56 5.60 -10.08
C LEU A 26 8.43 6.40 -11.07
N SER A 27 8.16 7.68 -11.33
CA SER A 27 8.93 8.44 -12.32
C SER A 27 10.23 9.08 -11.78
N LEU A 28 10.44 9.14 -10.47
CA LEU A 28 11.43 9.96 -9.76
C LEU A 28 11.83 9.46 -8.32
N GLY A 29 12.32 8.23 -8.14
CA GLY A 29 13.31 7.89 -7.09
C GLY A 29 12.87 7.58 -5.64
N ARG A 30 13.78 7.82 -4.67
CA ARG A 30 13.86 7.08 -3.38
C ARG A 30 12.69 7.33 -2.39
N ASP A 31 12.02 8.47 -2.47
CA ASP A 31 10.94 8.87 -1.54
C ASP A 31 9.53 8.46 -2.03
N GLU A 32 9.45 7.76 -3.17
CA GLU A 32 8.19 7.43 -3.83
C GLU A 32 7.33 6.44 -3.05
N TRP A 33 7.95 5.44 -2.41
CA TRP A 33 7.21 4.44 -1.64
C TRP A 33 6.56 5.03 -0.39
N GLU A 34 7.22 6.00 0.24
CA GLU A 34 6.68 6.71 1.39
C GLU A 34 5.49 7.59 0.98
N ARG A 35 5.63 8.33 -0.13
CA ARG A 35 4.54 9.13 -0.72
C ARG A 35 3.37 8.27 -1.23
N LEU A 36 3.68 7.10 -1.79
CA LEU A 36 2.69 6.12 -2.24
C LEU A 36 1.94 5.52 -1.06
N ALA A 37 2.61 5.22 0.05
CA ALA A 37 1.95 4.76 1.27
C ALA A 37 0.97 5.81 1.82
N VAL A 38 1.37 7.08 1.86
CA VAL A 38 0.46 8.19 2.24
C VAL A 38 -0.76 8.23 1.32
N THR A 39 -0.56 8.15 0.01
CA THR A 39 -1.63 8.25 -1.00
C THR A 39 -2.57 7.03 -0.96
N TYR A 40 -2.02 5.84 -0.79
CA TYR A 40 -2.76 4.59 -0.65
C TYR A 40 -3.64 4.61 0.61
N ASN A 41 -3.06 4.96 1.75
CA ASN A 41 -3.77 5.01 3.04
C ASN A 41 -4.81 6.13 3.09
N ALA A 42 -4.57 7.27 2.43
CA ALA A 42 -5.49 8.41 2.42
C ALA A 42 -6.84 8.10 1.77
N GLY A 43 -6.88 7.19 0.78
CA GLY A 43 -8.13 6.85 0.11
C GLY A 43 -8.61 5.42 0.36
N ARG A 44 -8.02 4.68 1.30
CA ARG A 44 -8.44 3.30 1.62
C ARG A 44 -9.92 3.24 2.02
N ALA A 45 -10.56 2.09 1.80
CA ALA A 45 -11.93 1.87 2.27
C ALA A 45 -12.01 1.95 3.81
N ARG A 46 -13.14 2.43 4.35
CA ARG A 46 -13.35 2.45 5.81
C ARG A 46 -13.23 1.04 6.38
N GLY A 47 -12.35 0.86 7.36
CA GLY A 47 -12.08 -0.44 8.01
C GLY A 47 -10.99 -1.29 7.34
N ALA A 48 -10.45 -0.87 6.19
CA ALA A 48 -9.27 -1.52 5.61
C ALA A 48 -8.02 -1.21 6.45
N PRO A 49 -7.08 -2.16 6.65
CA PRO A 49 -5.86 -1.91 7.42
C PRO A 49 -4.94 -0.89 6.74
N GLU A 50 -4.19 -0.13 7.53
CA GLU A 50 -3.11 0.74 6.99
C GLU A 50 -1.97 -0.13 6.47
N ARG A 51 -1.22 0.41 5.50
CA ARG A 51 -0.05 -0.24 4.93
C ARG A 51 1.17 0.65 5.02
N ASP A 52 2.24 0.08 5.58
CA ASP A 52 3.56 0.70 5.60
C ASP A 52 4.22 0.62 4.23
N PHE A 53 5.10 1.57 3.93
CA PHE A 53 5.79 1.62 2.64
C PHE A 53 6.63 0.36 2.36
N GLU A 54 7.21 -0.26 3.40
CA GLU A 54 7.95 -1.53 3.27
C GLU A 54 7.03 -2.68 2.86
N SER A 55 5.79 -2.70 3.35
CA SER A 55 4.79 -3.71 3.00
C SER A 55 4.31 -3.55 1.55
N LEU A 56 4.13 -2.31 1.10
CA LEU A 56 3.75 -2.00 -0.28
C LEU A 56 4.89 -2.33 -1.26
N ARG A 57 6.13 -1.99 -0.89
CA ARG A 57 7.32 -2.32 -1.67
C ARG A 57 7.56 -3.83 -1.74
N GLY A 58 7.45 -4.56 -0.63
CA GLY A 58 7.66 -6.01 -0.63
C GLY A 58 6.62 -6.80 -1.44
N LYS A 59 5.50 -6.17 -1.82
CA LYS A 59 4.47 -6.75 -2.68
C LYS A 59 4.82 -6.67 -4.18
N PHE A 60 5.75 -5.80 -4.58
CA PHE A 60 6.17 -5.58 -5.97
C PHE A 60 7.67 -5.77 -6.17
#